data_AF-A0A0W1B1Z0-F1
#
_entry.id   AF-A0A0W1B1Z0-F1
#
_cell.length_a   1.000
_cell.length_b   1.000
_cell.length_c   1.000
_cell.angle_alpha   90.00
_cell.angle_beta   90.00
_cell.angle_gamma   90.00
#
_symmetry.space_group_name_H-M   'P 1'
#
loop_
_entity.id
_entity.type
_entity.pdbx_description
1 polymer ?
#
loop_
_entity_poly.entity_id
_entity_poly.type
_entity_poly.pdbx_seq_one_letter_code
_entity_poly.pdbx_strand_id
1 'polypeptide(L)'
;MEQPVFKRVVLKVSGESLAGQNGYGIDADMIISIAEQIKEVVELGVQVAIVCGGGNIWRGIAGSASGIDRATADYMGMLATVMNSLALQDALEQIDVPTRVQTSISMQQIAEPYIRRRAIRHLEKGRVVIFAAGTGNPFFSTDTTAALRAAEIEAEVILMAKNKVDGVYSADPFKDSTAEKFEQLTYMDVLNKNLGVMDSTASSLCMDNNIPLIVFAITEQGNIKRVVLGEKIGTIVKGSVD
;
A
#
# COMPACT_ATOMS: atom_id res chain seq x y z
N MET A 1 17.37 1.58 -22.30
CA MET A 1 16.25 1.78 -21.36
C MET A 1 16.61 1.07 -20.08
N GLU A 2 16.39 1.71 -18.94
CA GLU A 2 16.54 1.08 -17.62
C GLU A 2 15.60 -0.13 -17.55
N GLN A 3 16.08 -1.28 -17.07
CA GLN A 3 15.25 -2.48 -16.94
C GLN A 3 14.76 -2.61 -15.48
N PRO A 4 13.44 -2.69 -15.25
CA PRO A 4 12.91 -2.89 -13.91
C PRO A 4 13.25 -4.29 -13.40
N VAL A 5 13.55 -4.40 -12.10
CA VAL A 5 13.83 -5.70 -11.44
C VAL A 5 12.55 -6.44 -11.04
N PHE A 6 11.40 -5.76 -11.12
CA PHE A 6 10.08 -6.34 -10.88
C PHE A 6 9.16 -6.14 -12.08
N LYS A 7 8.38 -7.17 -12.40
CA LYS A 7 7.32 -7.17 -13.43
C LYS A 7 5.97 -6.76 -12.87
N ARG A 8 5.66 -7.15 -11.63
CA ARG A 8 4.38 -6.89 -10.97
C ARG A 8 4.58 -6.54 -9.51
N VAL A 9 4.03 -5.40 -9.10
CA VAL A 9 4.19 -4.86 -7.75
C VAL A 9 2.84 -4.52 -7.13
N VAL A 10 2.75 -4.62 -5.81
CA VAL A 10 1.67 -4.00 -5.03
C VAL A 10 2.22 -2.79 -4.29
N LEU A 11 1.75 -1.60 -4.65
CA LEU A 11 2.02 -0.37 -3.90
C LEU A 11 0.98 -0.19 -2.80
N LYS A 12 1.41 -0.31 -1.54
CA LYS A 12 0.56 0.01 -0.40
C LYS A 12 0.82 1.44 0.02
N VAL A 13 -0.21 2.29 -0.11
CA VAL A 13 -0.18 3.70 0.30
C VAL A 13 -0.95 3.86 1.59
N SER A 14 -0.34 4.42 2.64
CA SER A 14 -1.06 4.72 3.88
C SER A 14 -2.09 5.82 3.66
N GLY A 15 -3.22 5.79 4.39
CA GLY A 15 -4.21 6.86 4.28
C GLY A 15 -3.61 8.19 4.70
N GLU A 16 -2.79 8.17 5.76
CA GLU A 16 -2.03 9.30 6.28
C GLU A 16 -1.06 9.90 5.26
N SER A 17 -0.56 9.10 4.31
CA SER A 17 0.21 9.62 3.18
C SER A 17 -0.66 10.52 2.30
N LEU A 18 -1.92 10.13 2.04
CA LEU A 18 -2.85 10.86 1.18
C LEU A 18 -3.37 12.16 1.81
N ALA A 19 -3.23 12.35 3.12
CA ALA A 19 -3.60 13.58 3.80
C ALA A 19 -2.57 14.72 3.64
N GLY A 20 -1.39 14.43 3.09
CA GLY A 20 -0.31 15.40 2.94
C GLY A 20 0.00 16.14 4.25
N GLN A 21 0.11 17.47 4.16
CA GLN A 21 0.36 18.35 5.32
C GLN A 21 -0.91 18.63 6.15
N ASN A 22 -2.10 18.39 5.58
CA ASN A 22 -3.38 18.72 6.21
C ASN A 22 -3.71 17.78 7.39
N GLY A 23 -3.11 16.58 7.42
CA GLY A 23 -3.27 15.61 8.50
C GLY A 23 -4.65 14.91 8.57
N TYR A 24 -5.62 15.38 7.79
CA TYR A 24 -6.96 14.81 7.60
C TYR A 24 -7.45 15.06 6.16
N GLY A 25 -8.33 14.20 5.65
CA GLY A 25 -8.90 14.34 4.32
C GLY A 25 -7.95 13.89 3.21
N ILE A 26 -8.17 14.38 2.00
CA ILE A 26 -7.39 14.04 0.81
C ILE A 26 -6.69 15.31 0.32
N ASP A 27 -5.37 15.27 0.24
CA ASP A 27 -4.53 16.34 -0.29
C ASP A 27 -4.33 16.14 -1.79
N ALA A 28 -4.75 17.12 -2.58
CA ALA A 28 -4.74 17.03 -4.04
C ALA A 28 -3.33 16.97 -4.61
N ASP A 29 -2.41 17.80 -4.09
CA ASP A 29 -1.02 17.85 -4.56
C ASP A 29 -0.30 16.53 -4.30
N MET A 30 -0.56 15.93 -3.12
CA MET A 30 -0.02 14.62 -2.79
C MET A 30 -0.57 13.51 -3.69
N ILE A 31 -1.89 13.51 -3.97
CA ILE A 31 -2.50 12.55 -4.89
C ILE A 31 -1.89 12.67 -6.29
N ILE A 32 -1.73 13.90 -6.80
CA ILE A 32 -1.11 14.17 -8.11
C ILE A 32 0.34 13.68 -8.11
N SER A 33 1.12 14.01 -7.09
CA SER A 33 2.52 13.56 -6.97
C SER A 33 2.63 12.03 -6.98
N ILE A 34 1.73 11.33 -6.29
CA ILE A 34 1.71 9.86 -6.30
C ILE A 34 1.32 9.34 -7.68
N ALA A 35 0.32 9.93 -8.33
CA ALA A 35 -0.12 9.54 -9.67
C ALA A 35 1.02 9.68 -10.70
N GLU A 36 1.76 10.79 -10.66
CA GLU A 36 2.94 11.02 -11.51
C GLU A 36 4.02 9.96 -11.28
N GLN A 37 4.34 9.65 -10.03
CA GLN A 37 5.33 8.60 -9.71
C GLN A 37 4.86 7.21 -10.17
N ILE A 38 3.57 6.90 -10.09
CA ILE A 38 3.01 5.65 -10.62
C ILE A 38 3.12 5.62 -12.14
N LYS A 39 2.84 6.74 -12.83
CA LYS A 39 2.96 6.84 -14.28
C LYS A 39 4.36 6.49 -14.75
N GLU A 40 5.39 7.02 -14.10
CA GLU A 40 6.79 6.69 -14.42
C GLU A 40 7.06 5.18 -14.35
N VAL A 41 6.47 4.48 -13.37
CA VAL A 41 6.63 3.03 -13.22
C VAL A 41 5.84 2.25 -14.28
N VAL A 42 4.63 2.69 -14.61
CA VAL A 42 3.82 2.08 -15.67
C VAL A 42 4.50 2.23 -17.03
N GLU A 43 5.15 3.36 -17.29
CA GLU A 43 5.91 3.63 -18.53
C GLU A 43 7.13 2.69 -18.69
N LEU A 44 7.65 2.12 -17.59
CA LEU A 44 8.67 1.06 -17.63
C LEU A 44 8.09 -0.32 -17.98
N GLY A 45 6.77 -0.44 -18.17
CA GLY A 45 6.07 -1.69 -18.46
C GLY A 45 5.76 -2.54 -17.22
N VAL A 46 5.91 -1.97 -16.02
CA VAL A 46 5.62 -2.66 -14.76
C VAL A 46 4.12 -2.66 -14.48
N GLN A 47 3.61 -3.80 -14.05
CA GLN A 47 2.21 -3.98 -13.68
C GLN A 47 1.99 -3.52 -12.24
N VAL A 48 1.26 -2.41 -12.07
CA VAL A 48 1.07 -1.78 -10.77
C VAL A 48 -0.33 -2.05 -10.23
N ALA A 49 -0.39 -2.70 -9.06
CA ALA A 49 -1.58 -2.75 -8.24
C ALA A 49 -1.41 -1.87 -7.00
N ILE A 50 -2.50 -1.30 -6.48
CA ILE A 50 -2.47 -0.34 -5.38
C ILE A 50 -3.43 -0.76 -4.28
N VAL A 51 -3.02 -0.61 -3.03
CA VAL A 51 -3.90 -0.71 -1.85
C VAL A 51 -3.80 0.58 -1.03
N CYS A 52 -4.92 1.28 -0.88
CA CYS A 52 -4.99 2.52 -0.10
C CYS A 52 -5.47 2.27 1.34
N GLY A 53 -4.79 2.88 2.30
CA GLY A 53 -5.29 3.04 3.67
C GLY A 53 -6.50 3.99 3.74
N GLY A 54 -7.21 4.00 4.87
CA GLY A 54 -8.35 4.91 5.13
C GLY A 54 -8.15 5.86 6.30
N GLY A 55 -6.98 5.83 6.96
CA GLY A 55 -6.71 6.52 8.23
C GLY A 55 -6.72 8.06 8.18
N ASN A 56 -6.69 8.64 6.99
CA ASN A 56 -6.86 10.08 6.76
C ASN A 56 -8.31 10.56 6.86
N ILE A 57 -9.29 9.70 6.58
CA ILE A 57 -10.73 10.03 6.67
C ILE A 57 -11.32 9.39 7.92
N TRP A 58 -10.92 8.16 8.23
CA TRP A 58 -11.44 7.40 9.35
C TRP A 58 -10.34 6.65 10.11
N ARG A 59 -10.11 7.04 11.36
CA ARG A 59 -9.24 6.30 12.29
C ARG A 59 -10.11 5.43 13.20
N GLY A 60 -10.32 4.17 12.81
CA GLY A 60 -11.27 3.26 13.48
C GLY A 60 -11.11 3.12 15.01
N ILE A 61 -9.89 3.27 15.53
CA ILE A 61 -9.61 3.26 16.98
C ILE A 61 -10.29 4.43 17.70
N ALA A 62 -10.35 5.61 17.07
CA ALA A 62 -11.06 6.77 17.64
C ALA A 62 -12.58 6.58 17.64
N GLY A 63 -13.11 5.92 16.60
CA GLY A 63 -14.54 5.58 16.51
C GLY A 63 -14.97 4.55 17.56
N SER A 64 -14.18 3.48 17.76
CA SER A 64 -14.47 2.46 18.78
C SER A 64 -14.38 3.02 20.20
N ALA A 65 -13.42 3.92 20.45
CA ALA A 65 -13.32 4.64 21.72
C ALA A 65 -14.52 5.57 21.99
N SER A 66 -15.29 5.92 20.94
CA SER A 66 -16.51 6.74 21.01
C SER A 66 -17.79 5.91 21.18
N GLY A 67 -17.69 4.60 21.43
CA GLY A 67 -18.84 3.71 21.66
C GLY A 67 -19.44 3.08 20.41
N ILE A 68 -18.81 3.24 19.25
CA ILE A 68 -19.21 2.56 18.01
C ILE A 68 -18.73 1.10 18.06
N ASP A 69 -19.58 0.16 17.64
CA ASP A 69 -19.20 -1.24 17.48
C ASP A 69 -17.99 -1.38 16.52
N ARG A 70 -17.04 -2.24 16.89
CA ARG A 70 -15.79 -2.39 16.14
C ARG A 70 -16.01 -2.79 14.69
N ALA A 71 -16.95 -3.71 14.42
CA ALA A 71 -17.21 -4.13 13.04
C ALA A 71 -17.78 -2.99 12.20
N THR A 72 -18.65 -2.18 12.80
CA THR A 72 -19.20 -0.96 12.16
C THR A 72 -18.09 0.05 11.87
N ALA A 73 -17.18 0.29 12.82
CA ALA A 73 -16.04 1.18 12.62
C ALA A 73 -15.10 0.68 11.50
N ASP A 74 -14.91 -0.63 11.36
CA ASP A 74 -14.09 -1.19 10.30
C ASP A 74 -14.77 -1.04 8.91
N TYR A 75 -16.09 -1.19 8.82
CA TYR A 75 -16.83 -0.88 7.57
C TYR A 75 -16.71 0.58 7.18
N MET A 76 -16.76 1.52 8.12
CA MET A 76 -16.51 2.94 7.86
C MET A 76 -15.08 3.16 7.34
N GLY A 77 -14.10 2.45 7.91
CA GLY A 77 -12.72 2.45 7.41
C GLY A 77 -12.61 1.90 5.99
N MET A 78 -13.32 0.82 5.66
CA MET A 78 -13.37 0.27 4.31
C MET A 78 -13.96 1.27 3.32
N LEU A 79 -15.03 2.01 3.67
CA LEU A 79 -15.58 3.07 2.82
C LEU A 79 -14.58 4.22 2.63
N ALA A 80 -13.82 4.60 3.66
CA ALA A 80 -12.74 5.57 3.52
C ALA A 80 -11.67 5.13 2.50
N THR A 81 -11.31 3.83 2.46
CA THR A 81 -10.38 3.33 1.42
C THR A 81 -10.96 3.46 0.02
N VAL A 82 -12.28 3.33 -0.16
CA VAL A 82 -12.95 3.53 -1.45
C VAL A 82 -12.86 4.98 -1.87
N MET A 83 -13.14 5.93 -0.97
CA MET A 83 -13.03 7.36 -1.26
C MET A 83 -11.61 7.74 -1.73
N ASN A 84 -10.59 7.26 -1.03
CA ASN A 84 -9.19 7.46 -1.43
C ASN A 84 -8.86 6.83 -2.79
N SER A 85 -9.41 5.64 -3.06
CA SER A 85 -9.17 4.93 -4.32
C SER A 85 -9.79 5.65 -5.52
N LEU A 86 -10.97 6.26 -5.34
CA LEU A 86 -11.61 7.06 -6.38
C LEU A 86 -10.85 8.35 -6.67
N ALA A 87 -10.37 9.05 -5.63
CA ALA A 87 -9.54 10.24 -5.81
C ALA A 87 -8.24 9.93 -6.56
N LEU A 88 -7.57 8.82 -6.22
CA LEU A 88 -6.35 8.40 -6.91
C LEU A 88 -6.64 7.92 -8.34
N GLN A 89 -7.76 7.23 -8.57
CA GLN A 89 -8.18 6.84 -9.92
C GLN A 89 -8.35 8.07 -10.81
N ASP A 90 -9.07 9.08 -10.34
CA ASP A 90 -9.31 10.30 -11.11
C ASP A 90 -8.00 11.00 -11.47
N ALA A 91 -7.08 11.15 -10.52
CA ALA A 91 -5.77 11.76 -10.77
C ALA A 91 -4.91 10.97 -11.78
N LEU A 92 -4.93 9.64 -11.72
CA LEU A 92 -4.25 8.79 -12.70
C LEU A 92 -4.88 8.92 -14.10
N GLU A 93 -6.21 8.94 -14.18
CA GLU A 93 -6.93 9.07 -15.45
C GLU A 93 -6.74 10.45 -16.09
N GLN A 94 -6.61 11.52 -15.29
CA GLN A 94 -6.30 12.87 -15.78
C GLN A 94 -4.92 12.97 -16.45
N ILE A 95 -3.98 12.07 -16.12
CA ILE A 95 -2.64 12.01 -16.72
C ILE A 95 -2.48 10.83 -17.68
N ASP A 96 -3.59 10.35 -18.24
CA ASP A 96 -3.68 9.27 -19.24
C ASP A 96 -3.17 7.90 -18.76
N VAL A 97 -3.25 7.60 -17.46
CA VAL A 97 -2.95 6.28 -16.91
C VAL A 97 -4.26 5.48 -16.75
N PRO A 98 -4.51 4.47 -17.60
CA PRO A 98 -5.76 3.71 -17.54
C PRO A 98 -5.88 2.94 -16.22
N THR A 99 -6.92 3.25 -15.44
CA THR A 99 -7.03 2.75 -14.06
C THR A 99 -8.37 2.05 -13.81
N ARG A 100 -8.39 1.06 -12.91
CA ARG A 100 -9.62 0.37 -12.48
C ARG A 100 -9.63 0.20 -10.98
N VAL A 101 -10.65 0.75 -10.32
CA VAL A 101 -10.94 0.46 -8.91
C VAL A 101 -11.74 -0.83 -8.81
N GLN A 102 -11.29 -1.73 -7.95
CA GLN A 102 -11.97 -2.98 -7.61
C GLN A 102 -12.23 -3.05 -6.11
N THR A 103 -13.45 -3.41 -5.72
CA THR A 103 -13.90 -3.39 -4.33
C THR A 103 -14.19 -4.79 -3.80
N SER A 104 -13.78 -5.06 -2.57
CA SER A 104 -14.13 -6.30 -1.86
C SER A 104 -15.59 -6.35 -1.43
N ILE A 105 -16.21 -5.18 -1.21
CA ILE A 105 -17.64 -5.02 -0.93
C ILE A 105 -18.31 -4.51 -2.22
N SER A 106 -19.27 -5.27 -2.74
CA SER A 106 -19.92 -4.95 -4.01
C SER A 106 -20.66 -3.60 -3.98
N MET A 107 -20.29 -2.70 -4.89
CA MET A 107 -20.91 -1.38 -5.09
C MET A 107 -20.98 -1.02 -6.58
N GLN A 108 -21.93 -1.63 -7.28
CA GLN A 108 -21.96 -1.71 -8.75
C GLN A 108 -21.88 -0.36 -9.47
N GLN A 109 -22.49 0.70 -8.93
CA GLN A 109 -22.49 2.03 -9.55
C GLN A 109 -21.18 2.79 -9.35
N ILE A 110 -20.34 2.36 -8.41
CA ILE A 110 -19.14 3.09 -7.97
C ILE A 110 -17.87 2.44 -8.50
N ALA A 111 -17.75 1.11 -8.38
CA ALA A 111 -16.53 0.39 -8.73
C ALA A 111 -16.81 -1.06 -9.13
N GLU A 112 -15.86 -1.67 -9.86
CA GLU A 112 -15.96 -3.09 -10.20
C GLU A 112 -15.88 -3.94 -8.91
N PRO A 113 -16.60 -5.08 -8.81
CA PRO A 113 -16.31 -6.05 -7.76
C PRO A 113 -14.95 -6.68 -8.00
N TYR A 114 -14.21 -6.96 -6.93
CA TYR A 114 -12.95 -7.68 -7.03
C TYR A 114 -13.18 -9.11 -7.55
N ILE A 115 -12.51 -9.42 -8.66
CA ILE A 115 -12.44 -10.77 -9.22
C ILE A 115 -11.00 -10.99 -9.64
N ARG A 116 -10.29 -11.91 -8.97
CA ARG A 116 -8.85 -12.21 -9.19
C ARG A 116 -8.46 -12.24 -10.67
N ARG A 117 -9.16 -13.07 -11.47
CA ARG A 117 -8.86 -13.23 -12.91
C ARG A 117 -9.04 -11.94 -13.71
N ARG A 118 -9.99 -11.09 -13.31
CA ARG A 118 -10.24 -9.78 -13.94
C ARG A 118 -9.14 -8.78 -13.56
N ALA A 119 -8.71 -8.77 -12.31
CA ALA A 119 -7.59 -7.95 -11.83
C ALA A 119 -6.31 -8.26 -12.63
N ILE A 120 -5.94 -9.54 -12.72
CA ILE A 120 -4.78 -10.01 -13.50
C ILE A 120 -4.90 -9.57 -14.96
N ARG A 121 -6.09 -9.71 -15.56
CA ARG A 121 -6.31 -9.31 -16.95
C ARG A 121 -6.18 -7.80 -17.19
N HIS A 122 -6.53 -6.97 -16.21
CA HIS A 122 -6.31 -5.52 -16.29
C HIS A 122 -4.80 -5.21 -16.21
N LEU A 123 -4.09 -5.83 -15.27
CA LEU A 123 -2.64 -5.69 -15.10
C LEU A 123 -1.87 -6.10 -16.37
N GLU A 124 -2.22 -7.23 -16.99
CA GLU A 124 -1.64 -7.67 -18.27
C GLU A 124 -1.83 -6.68 -19.43
N LYS A 125 -2.85 -5.83 -19.35
CA LYS A 125 -3.14 -4.79 -20.35
C LYS A 125 -2.47 -3.45 -20.03
N GLY A 126 -1.59 -3.41 -19.03
CA GLY A 126 -0.91 -2.18 -18.60
C GLY A 126 -1.81 -1.22 -17.84
N ARG A 127 -2.95 -1.68 -17.31
CA ARG A 127 -3.83 -0.85 -16.49
C ARG A 127 -3.40 -0.90 -15.03
N VAL A 128 -3.48 0.22 -14.33
CA VAL A 128 -3.35 0.26 -12.87
C VAL A 128 -4.62 -0.32 -12.25
N VAL A 129 -4.47 -1.18 -11.24
CA VAL A 129 -5.61 -1.73 -10.49
C VAL A 129 -5.53 -1.27 -9.05
N ILE A 130 -6.57 -0.58 -8.56
CA ILE A 130 -6.66 -0.13 -7.17
C ILE A 130 -7.62 -1.04 -6.42
N PHE A 131 -7.16 -1.73 -5.39
CA PHE A 131 -8.01 -2.54 -4.51
C PHE A 131 -8.50 -1.72 -3.33
N ALA A 132 -9.81 -1.68 -3.19
CA ALA A 132 -10.52 -0.91 -2.19
C ALA A 132 -11.44 -1.79 -1.33
N ALA A 133 -11.94 -1.20 -0.24
CA ALA A 133 -12.74 -1.87 0.79
C ALA A 133 -12.01 -3.03 1.49
N GLY A 134 -10.68 -2.92 1.66
CA GLY A 134 -9.88 -3.88 2.42
C GLY A 134 -10.05 -5.33 1.97
N THR A 135 -10.10 -6.27 2.93
CA THR A 135 -10.46 -7.67 2.68
C THR A 135 -11.98 -7.88 2.54
N GLY A 136 -12.79 -6.83 2.72
CA GLY A 136 -14.25 -6.90 2.84
C GLY A 136 -14.73 -7.40 4.21
N ASN A 137 -13.81 -7.74 5.12
CA ASN A 137 -14.12 -8.27 6.44
C ASN A 137 -13.60 -7.34 7.54
N PRO A 138 -14.39 -7.08 8.59
CA PRO A 138 -13.89 -6.43 9.80
C PRO A 138 -12.72 -7.19 10.45
N PHE A 139 -12.05 -6.54 11.40
CA PHE A 139 -10.90 -7.05 12.16
C PHE A 139 -9.58 -7.19 11.38
N PHE A 140 -9.57 -6.89 10.08
CA PHE A 140 -8.37 -6.91 9.24
C PHE A 140 -7.89 -5.52 8.87
N SER A 141 -6.57 -5.40 8.71
CA SER A 141 -5.94 -4.15 8.31
C SER A 141 -5.84 -4.02 6.78
N THR A 142 -5.46 -2.83 6.32
CA THR A 142 -5.07 -2.63 4.91
C THR A 142 -3.72 -3.24 4.57
N ASP A 143 -2.86 -3.48 5.56
CA ASP A 143 -1.62 -4.23 5.39
C ASP A 143 -1.92 -5.70 5.11
N THR A 144 -2.90 -6.30 5.81
CA THR A 144 -3.38 -7.66 5.51
C THR A 144 -3.99 -7.73 4.10
N THR A 145 -4.69 -6.66 3.69
CA THR A 145 -5.24 -6.57 2.33
C THR A 145 -4.12 -6.54 1.28
N ALA A 146 -3.07 -5.76 1.50
CA ALA A 146 -1.92 -5.71 0.59
C ALA A 146 -1.24 -7.08 0.46
N ALA A 147 -1.01 -7.77 1.58
CA ALA A 147 -0.46 -9.12 1.59
C ALA A 147 -1.36 -10.13 0.83
N LEU A 148 -2.67 -10.11 1.10
CA LEU A 148 -3.64 -10.97 0.42
C LEU A 148 -3.69 -10.72 -1.09
N ARG A 149 -3.81 -9.46 -1.49
CA ARG A 149 -3.92 -9.11 -2.91
C ARG A 149 -2.61 -9.39 -3.64
N ALA A 150 -1.45 -9.16 -3.02
CA ALA A 150 -0.15 -9.53 -3.58
C ALA A 150 -0.05 -11.03 -3.85
N ALA A 151 -0.44 -11.88 -2.88
CA ALA A 151 -0.46 -13.32 -3.05
C ALA A 151 -1.40 -13.76 -4.19
N GLU A 152 -2.62 -13.22 -4.21
CA GLU A 152 -3.60 -13.57 -5.23
C GLU A 152 -3.18 -13.14 -6.63
N ILE A 153 -2.62 -11.96 -6.81
CA ILE A 153 -2.16 -11.50 -8.13
C ILE A 153 -0.73 -11.93 -8.43
N GLU A 154 -0.08 -12.75 -7.61
CA GLU A 154 1.30 -13.20 -7.84
C GLU A 154 2.25 -11.99 -8.04
N ALA A 155 2.14 -10.98 -7.18
CA ALA A 155 3.06 -9.84 -7.17
C ALA A 155 4.43 -10.27 -6.64
N GLU A 156 5.49 -9.73 -7.24
CA GLU A 156 6.87 -10.08 -6.89
C GLU A 156 7.37 -9.32 -5.66
N VAL A 157 6.71 -8.20 -5.30
CA VAL A 157 7.05 -7.40 -4.12
C VAL A 157 5.87 -6.53 -3.68
N ILE A 158 5.80 -6.26 -2.37
CA ILE A 158 4.95 -5.21 -1.81
C ILE A 158 5.82 -3.98 -1.49
N LEU A 159 5.49 -2.87 -2.13
CA LEU A 159 6.10 -1.56 -1.93
C LEU A 159 5.30 -0.82 -0.85
N MET A 160 5.86 -0.74 0.36
CA MET A 160 5.24 -0.09 1.51
C MET A 160 5.68 1.36 1.61
N ALA A 161 4.88 2.24 1.04
CA ALA A 161 5.08 3.67 1.06
C ALA A 161 4.64 4.28 2.40
N LYS A 162 5.56 4.90 3.14
CA LYS A 162 5.31 5.60 4.41
C LYS A 162 5.55 7.09 4.24
N ASN A 163 4.76 7.94 4.92
CA ASN A 163 4.85 9.40 4.82
C ASN A 163 6.02 10.00 5.63
N LYS A 164 6.40 9.36 6.74
CA LYS A 164 7.31 9.98 7.73
C LYS A 164 8.64 9.25 7.93
N VAL A 165 8.74 7.99 7.53
CA VAL A 165 9.96 7.20 7.74
C VAL A 165 10.37 6.59 6.42
N ASP A 166 11.67 6.57 6.19
CA ASP A 166 12.31 6.09 4.97
C ASP A 166 12.76 4.63 5.07
N GLY A 167 12.27 3.89 6.07
CA GLY A 167 12.58 2.48 6.32
C GLY A 167 12.02 2.00 7.66
N VAL A 168 12.53 0.87 8.13
CA VAL A 168 12.21 0.28 9.43
C VAL A 168 13.33 0.61 10.40
N TYR A 169 12.95 1.06 11.59
CA TYR A 169 13.86 1.50 12.65
C TYR A 169 13.68 0.63 13.91
N SER A 170 14.70 0.58 14.76
CA SER A 170 14.65 -0.10 16.05
C SER A 170 13.64 0.53 17.04
N ALA A 171 13.38 1.83 16.89
CA ALA A 171 12.38 2.61 17.63
C ALA A 171 11.82 3.73 16.74
N ASP A 172 10.82 4.47 17.22
CA ASP A 172 10.27 5.64 16.51
C ASP A 172 11.35 6.75 16.43
N PRO A 173 11.93 7.03 15.23
CA PRO A 173 13.06 7.95 15.11
C PRO A 173 12.70 9.41 15.42
N PHE A 174 11.41 9.74 15.50
CA PHE A 174 10.95 11.07 15.92
C PHE A 174 10.84 11.22 17.43
N LYS A 175 10.92 10.13 18.18
CA LYS A 175 10.84 10.12 19.65
C LYS A 175 12.13 9.66 20.31
N ASP A 176 12.89 8.82 19.62
CA ASP A 176 14.12 8.23 20.11
C ASP A 176 15.28 8.56 19.15
N SER A 177 16.21 9.38 19.62
CA SER A 177 17.39 9.78 18.83
C SER A 177 18.42 8.65 18.68
N THR A 178 18.26 7.53 19.40
CA THR A 178 19.09 6.33 19.28
C THR A 178 18.51 5.29 18.31
N ALA A 179 17.39 5.61 17.65
CA ALA A 179 16.77 4.73 16.68
C ALA A 179 17.71 4.44 15.50
N GLU A 180 17.96 3.16 15.25
CA GLU A 180 18.83 2.69 14.15
C GLU A 180 17.97 2.14 13.01
N LYS A 181 18.29 2.55 11.79
CA LYS A 181 17.63 2.05 10.57
C LYS A 181 18.18 0.67 10.20
N PHE A 182 17.29 -0.27 9.90
CA PHE A 182 17.69 -1.56 9.34
C PHE A 182 17.75 -1.48 7.81
N GLU A 183 18.77 -2.09 7.20
CA GLU A 183 18.80 -2.25 5.73
C GLU A 183 17.99 -3.47 5.28
N GLN A 184 18.09 -4.58 6.02
CA GLN A 184 17.42 -5.83 5.74
C GLN A 184 16.91 -6.48 7.03
N LEU A 185 15.75 -7.13 6.94
CA LEU A 185 15.13 -7.88 8.03
C LEU A 185 14.50 -9.16 7.49
N THR A 186 14.40 -10.18 8.34
CA THR A 186 13.48 -11.30 8.09
C THR A 186 12.07 -10.98 8.61
N TYR A 187 11.06 -11.69 8.12
CA TYR A 187 9.73 -11.65 8.74
C TYR A 187 9.76 -12.08 10.22
N MET A 188 10.62 -13.04 10.58
CA MET A 188 10.83 -13.44 11.97
C MET A 188 11.44 -12.32 12.81
N ASP A 189 12.38 -11.52 12.27
CA ASP A 189 12.91 -10.35 12.98
C ASP A 189 11.81 -9.33 13.26
N VAL A 190 10.96 -9.05 12.27
CA VAL A 190 9.83 -8.11 12.41
C VAL A 190 8.88 -8.55 13.51
N LEU A 191 8.54 -9.84 13.56
CA LEU A 191 7.66 -10.43 14.58
C LEU A 191 8.30 -10.45 15.97
N ASN A 192 9.55 -10.95 16.08
CA ASN A 192 10.24 -11.11 17.36
C ASN A 192 10.59 -9.77 18.02
N LYS A 193 10.95 -8.76 17.22
CA LYS A 193 11.31 -7.42 17.70
C LYS A 193 10.13 -6.45 17.72
N ASN A 194 8.94 -6.88 17.28
CA ASN A 194 7.72 -6.08 17.22
C ASN A 194 7.91 -4.72 16.52
N LEU A 195 8.56 -4.72 15.35
CA LEU A 195 9.03 -3.50 14.66
C LEU A 195 7.94 -2.68 13.97
N GLY A 196 6.66 -3.05 14.10
CA GLY A 196 5.53 -2.25 13.60
C GLY A 196 5.50 -2.02 12.09
N VAL A 197 6.10 -2.90 11.29
CA VAL A 197 6.17 -2.77 9.82
C VAL A 197 4.80 -2.98 9.18
N MET A 198 4.17 -4.10 9.54
CA MET A 198 2.81 -4.54 9.24
C MET A 198 2.24 -5.22 10.50
N ASP A 199 0.94 -5.47 10.53
CA ASP A 199 0.36 -6.35 11.55
C ASP A 199 0.84 -7.80 11.38
N SER A 200 0.78 -8.58 12.47
CA SER A 200 1.27 -9.96 12.50
C SER A 200 0.59 -10.89 11.49
N THR A 201 -0.69 -10.66 11.18
CA THR A 201 -1.42 -11.48 10.20
C THR A 201 -0.86 -11.24 8.80
N ALA A 202 -0.64 -9.98 8.45
CA ALA A 202 -0.05 -9.61 7.17
C ALA A 202 1.40 -10.09 7.04
N SER A 203 2.21 -9.95 8.11
CA SER A 203 3.59 -10.47 8.12
C SER A 203 3.64 -11.98 7.92
N SER A 204 2.77 -12.74 8.61
CA SER A 204 2.71 -14.20 8.46
C SER A 204 2.28 -14.59 7.03
N LEU A 205 1.27 -13.90 6.48
CA LEU A 205 0.81 -14.18 5.12
C LEU A 205 1.90 -13.91 4.06
N CYS A 206 2.68 -12.83 4.19
CA CYS A 206 3.80 -12.57 3.30
C CYS A 206 4.91 -13.62 3.45
N MET A 207 5.21 -14.03 4.70
CA MET A 207 6.20 -15.07 4.99
C MET A 207 5.84 -16.41 4.34
N ASP A 208 4.61 -16.88 4.53
CA ASP A 208 4.12 -18.17 4.01
C ASP A 208 4.10 -18.21 2.47
N ASN A 209 3.99 -17.04 1.82
CA ASN A 209 3.93 -16.91 0.37
C ASN A 209 5.24 -16.40 -0.25
N ASN A 210 6.31 -16.25 0.55
CA ASN A 210 7.61 -15.72 0.11
C ASN A 210 7.52 -14.37 -0.63
N ILE A 211 6.59 -13.51 -0.23
CA ILE A 211 6.39 -12.20 -0.85
C ILE A 211 7.30 -11.21 -0.12
N PRO A 212 8.31 -10.61 -0.76
CA PRO A 212 9.15 -9.62 -0.10
C PRO A 212 8.43 -8.27 0.05
N LEU A 213 8.91 -7.49 1.02
CA LEU A 213 8.45 -6.14 1.33
C LEU A 213 9.60 -5.16 1.16
N ILE A 214 9.32 -3.97 0.62
CA ILE A 214 10.28 -2.85 0.64
C ILE A 214 9.59 -1.65 1.29
N VAL A 215 10.13 -1.19 2.42
CA VAL A 215 9.62 -0.04 3.18
C VAL A 215 10.45 1.19 2.85
N PHE A 216 9.80 2.25 2.37
CA PHE A 216 10.48 3.49 1.96
C PHE A 216 9.58 4.72 2.11
N ALA A 217 10.17 5.90 1.99
CA ALA A 217 9.46 7.17 2.05
C ALA A 217 8.82 7.53 0.70
N ILE A 218 7.51 7.82 0.70
CA ILE A 218 6.75 8.21 -0.51
C ILE A 218 6.90 9.70 -0.86
N THR A 219 7.31 10.53 0.09
CA THR A 219 7.41 11.98 -0.06
C THR A 219 8.58 12.43 -0.93
N GLU A 220 9.59 11.57 -1.11
CA GLU A 220 10.71 11.82 -2.01
C GLU A 220 10.34 11.34 -3.41
N GLN A 221 10.21 12.30 -4.33
CA GLN A 221 9.79 12.05 -5.71
C GLN A 221 10.76 11.10 -6.42
N GLY A 222 10.21 10.13 -7.13
CA GLY A 222 10.96 9.14 -7.90
C GLY A 222 11.34 7.90 -7.10
N ASN A 223 11.10 7.85 -5.78
CA ASN A 223 11.48 6.69 -4.97
C ASN A 223 10.79 5.39 -5.42
N ILE A 224 9.53 5.45 -5.87
CA ILE A 224 8.84 4.26 -6.39
C ILE A 224 9.60 3.70 -7.60
N LYS A 225 9.97 4.56 -8.56
CA LYS A 225 10.74 4.19 -9.74
C LYS A 225 12.10 3.62 -9.37
N ARG A 226 12.85 4.31 -8.49
CA ARG A 226 14.18 3.89 -8.06
C ARG A 226 14.17 2.50 -7.40
N VAL A 227 13.20 2.24 -6.52
CA VAL A 227 13.00 0.91 -5.92
C VAL A 227 12.69 -0.14 -6.98
N VAL A 228 11.83 0.17 -7.94
CA VAL A 228 11.48 -0.73 -9.06
C VAL A 228 12.67 -1.04 -9.98
N LEU A 229 13.64 -0.13 -10.07
CA LEU A 229 14.89 -0.32 -10.79
C LEU A 229 15.98 -1.04 -9.97
N GLY A 230 15.70 -1.40 -8.71
CA GLY A 230 16.60 -2.15 -7.85
C GLY A 230 17.58 -1.29 -7.05
N GLU A 231 17.37 0.03 -6.96
CA GLU A 231 18.12 0.85 -6.02
C GLU A 231 17.83 0.43 -4.58
N LYS A 232 18.87 0.35 -3.75
CA LYS A 232 18.76 -0.02 -2.34
C LYS A 232 18.23 1.14 -1.52
N ILE A 233 16.91 1.32 -1.53
CA ILE A 233 16.22 2.37 -0.78
C ILE A 233 15.41 1.73 0.34
N GLY A 234 15.55 2.33 1.53
CA GLY A 234 14.80 1.93 2.70
C GLY A 234 15.20 0.58 3.28
N THR A 235 14.21 -0.24 3.62
CA THR A 235 14.44 -1.52 4.29
C THR A 235 13.73 -2.65 3.55
N ILE A 236 14.46 -3.73 3.28
CA ILE A 236 13.91 -4.93 2.65
C ILE A 236 13.53 -5.93 3.74
N VAL A 237 12.31 -6.46 3.69
CA VAL A 237 11.86 -7.58 4.54
C VAL A 237 11.59 -8.80 3.67
N LYS A 238 12.19 -9.95 3.99
CA LYS A 238 12.04 -11.19 3.22
C LYS A 238 12.02 -12.43 4.12
N GLY A 239 11.74 -13.62 3.56
CA GLY A 239 11.67 -14.88 4.30
C GLY A 239 13.02 -15.33 4.91
N SER A 240 14.10 -15.25 4.14
CA SER A 240 15.47 -15.58 4.54
C SER A 240 16.45 -14.47 4.15
N VAL A 241 17.47 -14.23 4.98
CA VAL A 241 18.61 -13.37 4.62
C VAL A 241 19.68 -14.22 3.94
N ASP A 242 19.44 -14.57 2.69
CA ASP A 242 20.51 -15.04 1.79
C ASP A 242 21.17 -13.85 1.05
#